data_AF-A7S4V4-F1
#
_entry.id   AF-A7S4V4-F1
#
_cell.length_a   1.000
_cell.length_b   1.000
_cell.length_c   1.000
_cell.angle_alpha   90.00
_cell.angle_beta   90.00
_cell.angle_gamma   90.00
#
_symmetry.space_group_name_H-M   'P 1'
#
loop_
_entity.id
_entity.type
_entity.pdbx_description
1 polymer ?
#
loop_
_entity_poly.entity_id
_entity_poly.type
_entity_poly.pdbx_seq_one_letter_code
_entity_poly.pdbx_strand_id
1 'polypeptide(L)'
;MASAILFLCLMGFLDASFSQKQTESQPVGSSSGQIVTPSVLGSLLTFSQRLSDMERLIKSHDKKILEQEETIENLKRAVKEKASMLDVSKVKNELQNNVAQVMQDVRIRTREIERYRSKLRTIESAYSTTDQEFALTRGKVLELEDRFGQFSANCRTVKTGWRQRANGEIMFLDRHHVRCRNDELLQSFQLARRSDYEDDMVRYVYRCCRLTL
;
A
#
# COMPACT_ATOMS: atom_id res chain seq x y z
N MET A 1 31.58 -6.31 6.87
CA MET A 1 32.21 -5.74 5.66
C MET A 1 31.33 -4.61 5.16
N ALA A 2 31.90 -3.46 4.76
CA ALA A 2 31.26 -2.27 4.13
C ALA A 2 29.88 -1.84 4.69
N SER A 3 29.67 -0.64 5.24
CA SER A 3 30.09 0.64 4.67
C SER A 3 30.15 1.71 5.77
N ALA A 4 31.36 2.00 6.26
CA ALA A 4 31.62 3.01 7.30
C ALA A 4 32.74 3.98 6.87
N ILE A 5 32.79 4.29 5.57
CA ILE A 5 33.77 5.20 4.97
C ILE A 5 33.05 6.07 3.93
N LEU A 6 32.38 7.13 4.38
CA LEU A 6 32.15 8.36 3.60
C LEU A 6 31.80 9.58 4.48
N PHE A 7 32.31 9.59 5.72
CA PHE A 7 32.41 10.79 6.55
C PHE A 7 33.85 11.31 6.42
N LEU A 8 34.05 12.63 6.48
CA LEU A 8 35.36 13.33 6.41
C LEU A 8 36.03 13.40 5.02
N CYS A 9 35.52 14.28 4.13
CA CYS A 9 36.26 14.66 2.91
C CYS A 9 36.18 16.15 2.53
N LEU A 10 35.60 17.03 3.37
CA LEU A 10 35.39 18.46 3.06
C LEU A 10 35.66 19.43 4.24
N MET A 11 36.65 19.13 5.07
CA MET A 11 37.25 20.10 6.01
C MET A 11 38.74 19.81 6.16
N GLY A 12 39.60 20.77 5.82
CA GLY A 12 41.04 20.69 6.11
C GLY A 12 41.98 21.07 4.97
N PHE A 13 42.00 22.35 4.57
CA PHE A 13 43.16 22.96 3.91
C PHE A 13 43.29 24.43 4.34
N LEU A 14 44.15 24.67 5.33
CA LEU A 14 44.70 25.97 5.71
C LEU A 14 46.11 25.70 6.28
N ASP A 15 47.08 26.49 5.83
CA ASP A 15 48.48 26.63 6.29
C ASP A 15 49.38 25.36 6.22
N ALA A 16 50.64 25.40 5.79
CA ALA A 16 51.64 26.45 5.94
C ALA A 16 52.84 26.36 4.95
N SER A 17 53.55 27.47 4.85
CA SER A 17 54.80 27.78 4.13
C SER A 17 55.97 26.79 4.22
N PHE A 18 56.77 26.67 3.13
CA PHE A 18 58.24 26.55 3.22
C PHE A 18 58.98 27.05 1.95
N SER A 19 60.32 27.08 1.97
CA SER A 19 61.18 28.00 1.19
C SER A 19 62.29 27.30 0.36
N GLN A 20 63.04 28.09 -0.45
CA GLN A 20 64.25 27.75 -1.25
C GLN A 20 64.00 26.81 -2.47
N LYS A 21 64.78 26.70 -3.56
CA LYS A 21 66.07 27.23 -4.11
C LYS A 21 66.15 26.88 -5.64
N GLN A 22 67.04 27.33 -6.53
CA GLN A 22 68.18 28.29 -6.53
C GLN A 22 68.34 28.94 -7.95
N THR A 23 69.57 29.23 -8.41
CA THR A 23 70.03 29.83 -9.69
C THR A 23 70.57 28.79 -10.70
N GLU A 24 70.64 29.18 -12.00
CA GLU A 24 71.72 28.96 -13.03
C GLU A 24 71.15 29.29 -14.45
N SER A 25 71.87 29.57 -15.56
CA SER A 25 73.29 29.83 -15.90
C SER A 25 73.39 30.78 -17.15
N GLN A 26 74.57 30.89 -17.81
CA GLN A 26 74.78 31.53 -19.14
C GLN A 26 75.04 30.49 -20.27
N PRO A 27 75.27 30.88 -21.55
CA PRO A 27 76.62 31.26 -22.10
C PRO A 27 76.63 32.60 -22.90
N VAL A 28 77.69 33.43 -23.00
CA VAL A 28 79.04 33.34 -23.66
C VAL A 28 78.97 33.30 -25.21
N GLY A 29 79.67 34.13 -26.02
CA GLY A 29 80.52 35.32 -25.77
C GLY A 29 81.33 35.82 -27.01
N SER A 30 82.08 36.95 -26.88
CA SER A 30 83.10 37.53 -27.81
C SER A 30 82.63 38.16 -29.15
N SER A 31 83.27 39.17 -29.78
CA SER A 31 84.63 39.75 -29.56
C SER A 31 84.79 41.26 -29.93
N SER A 32 85.67 41.96 -29.19
CA SER A 32 86.62 43.04 -29.61
C SER A 32 86.19 44.27 -30.43
N GLY A 33 86.48 45.50 -29.93
CA GLY A 33 86.71 46.67 -30.81
C GLY A 33 86.57 48.10 -30.24
N GLN A 34 87.64 48.65 -29.67
CA GLN A 34 87.99 50.09 -29.57
C GLN A 34 87.18 51.13 -28.71
N ILE A 35 87.86 51.59 -27.64
CA ILE A 35 88.29 52.99 -27.32
C ILE A 35 87.22 54.10 -27.06
N VAL A 36 87.56 54.94 -26.05
CA VAL A 36 86.88 56.11 -25.45
C VAL A 36 85.72 55.81 -24.50
N THR A 37 85.84 56.33 -23.27
CA THR A 37 84.83 56.25 -22.20
C THR A 37 83.86 57.44 -22.23
N PRO A 38 82.55 57.18 -22.47
CA PRO A 38 81.52 58.00 -21.83
C PRO A 38 80.27 57.17 -21.46
N SER A 39 80.29 56.38 -20.37
CA SER A 39 79.09 55.58 -20.04
C SER A 39 78.74 55.33 -18.58
N VAL A 40 79.60 55.55 -17.57
CA VAL A 40 79.18 55.41 -16.15
C VAL A 40 77.99 56.34 -15.84
N LEU A 41 78.08 57.60 -16.29
CA LEU A 41 77.01 58.59 -16.13
C LEU A 41 75.76 58.25 -16.97
N GLY A 42 75.92 57.69 -18.18
CA GLY A 42 74.81 57.27 -19.04
C GLY A 42 74.06 56.06 -18.51
N SER A 43 74.77 55.06 -17.95
CA SER A 43 74.15 53.94 -17.25
C SER A 43 73.47 54.38 -15.96
N LEU A 44 74.05 55.34 -15.21
CA LEU A 44 73.46 55.89 -13.99
C LEU A 44 72.18 56.69 -14.28
N LEU A 45 72.17 57.51 -15.33
CA LEU A 45 70.98 58.23 -15.81
C LEU A 45 69.90 57.26 -16.29
N THR A 46 70.26 56.23 -17.06
CA THR A 46 69.32 55.18 -17.49
C THR A 46 68.73 54.42 -16.30
N PHE A 47 69.53 54.15 -15.26
CA PHE A 47 69.08 53.51 -14.03
C PHE A 47 68.16 54.44 -13.21
N SER A 48 68.50 55.72 -13.09
CA SER A 48 67.64 56.75 -12.48
C SER A 48 66.28 56.85 -13.16
N GLN A 49 66.26 56.88 -14.51
CA GLN A 49 65.04 56.85 -15.31
C GLN A 49 64.18 55.62 -14.98
N ARG A 50 64.79 54.42 -14.99
CA ARG A 50 64.11 53.16 -14.65
C ARG A 50 63.59 53.11 -13.22
N LEU A 51 64.31 53.68 -12.25
CA LEU A 51 63.82 53.80 -10.87
C LEU A 51 62.57 54.69 -10.79
N SER A 52 62.55 55.83 -11.50
CA SER A 52 61.38 56.71 -11.55
C SER A 52 60.18 56.03 -12.23
N ASP A 53 60.40 55.28 -13.31
CA ASP A 53 59.33 54.53 -13.98
C ASP A 53 58.84 53.35 -13.13
N MET A 54 59.72 52.68 -12.37
CA MET A 54 59.35 51.64 -11.42
C MET A 54 58.56 52.22 -10.23
N GLU A 55 58.92 53.40 -9.73
CA GLU A 55 58.18 54.13 -8.69
C GLU A 55 56.75 54.48 -9.15
N ARG A 56 56.60 54.91 -10.42
CA ARG A 56 55.28 55.13 -11.04
C ARG A 56 54.48 53.84 -11.16
N LEU A 57 55.13 52.73 -11.53
CA LEU A 57 54.50 51.42 -11.64
C LEU A 57 53.99 50.92 -10.28
N ILE A 58 54.80 51.05 -9.22
CA ILE A 58 54.43 50.70 -7.84
C ILE A 58 53.20 51.50 -7.42
N LYS A 59 53.21 52.83 -7.57
CA LYS A 59 52.05 53.70 -7.26
C LYS A 59 50.79 53.32 -8.05
N SER A 60 50.94 52.84 -9.30
CA SER A 60 49.81 52.34 -10.09
C SER A 60 49.29 50.98 -9.61
N HIS A 61 50.16 50.10 -9.12
CA HIS A 61 49.77 48.83 -8.52
C HIS A 61 49.10 49.01 -7.16
N ASP A 62 49.64 49.85 -6.27
CA ASP A 62 49.02 50.17 -4.98
C ASP A 62 47.58 50.70 -5.18
N LYS A 63 47.36 51.59 -6.16
CA LYS A 63 46.01 52.06 -6.48
C LYS A 63 45.05 50.93 -6.89
N LYS A 64 45.52 49.98 -7.71
CA LYS A 64 44.71 48.82 -8.13
C LYS A 64 44.46 47.84 -6.98
N ILE A 65 45.41 47.67 -6.07
CA ILE A 65 45.25 46.83 -4.87
C ILE A 65 44.17 47.44 -3.97
N LEU A 66 44.21 48.75 -3.72
CA LEU A 66 43.19 49.47 -2.95
C LEU A 66 41.79 49.37 -3.60
N GLU A 67 41.71 49.56 -4.92
CA GLU A 67 40.45 49.36 -5.67
C GLU A 67 39.95 47.91 -5.54
N GLN A 68 40.85 46.91 -5.57
CA GLN A 68 40.49 45.50 -5.39
C GLN A 68 40.02 45.19 -3.96
N GLU A 69 40.70 45.70 -2.93
CA GLU A 69 40.30 45.53 -1.52
C GLU A 69 38.88 46.08 -1.26
N GLU A 70 38.55 47.25 -1.85
CA GLU A 70 37.19 47.80 -1.78
C GLU A 70 36.16 46.87 -2.46
N THR A 71 36.46 46.36 -3.66
CA THR A 71 35.56 45.40 -4.33
C THR A 71 35.38 44.11 -3.55
N ILE A 72 36.44 43.60 -2.89
CA ILE A 72 36.41 42.39 -2.08
C ILE A 72 35.52 42.60 -0.84
N GLU A 73 35.64 43.71 -0.12
CA GLU A 73 34.76 44.02 1.02
C GLU A 73 33.30 44.22 0.59
N ASN A 74 33.06 44.87 -0.55
CA ASN A 74 31.69 45.03 -1.09
C ASN A 74 31.07 43.68 -1.51
N LEU A 75 31.84 42.80 -2.17
CA LEU A 75 31.40 41.44 -2.52
C LEU A 75 31.15 40.59 -1.27
N LYS A 76 32.05 40.64 -0.28
CA LYS A 76 31.93 39.96 1.02
C LYS A 76 30.67 40.39 1.77
N ARG A 77 30.32 41.68 1.73
CA ARG A 77 29.06 42.20 2.29
C ARG A 77 27.84 41.65 1.55
N ALA A 78 27.84 41.70 0.22
CA ALA A 78 26.74 41.18 -0.61
C ALA A 78 26.54 39.66 -0.47
N VAL A 79 27.61 38.88 -0.33
CA VAL A 79 27.56 37.44 -0.04
C VAL A 79 26.95 37.18 1.34
N LYS A 80 27.37 37.92 2.37
CA LYS A 80 26.81 37.80 3.73
C LYS A 80 25.32 38.14 3.77
N GLU A 81 24.92 39.20 3.08
CA GLU A 81 23.52 39.64 2.97
C GLU A 81 22.65 38.59 2.26
N LYS A 82 23.11 38.06 1.11
CA LYS A 82 22.42 36.96 0.41
C LYS A 82 22.37 35.68 1.23
N ALA A 83 23.42 35.36 2.00
CA ALA A 83 23.42 34.23 2.92
C ALA A 83 22.40 34.41 4.06
N SER A 84 22.15 35.64 4.53
CA SER A 84 21.09 35.92 5.52
C SER A 84 19.68 35.97 4.93
N MET A 85 19.50 36.33 3.65
CA MET A 85 18.21 36.19 2.95
C MET A 85 17.82 34.72 2.69
N LEU A 86 18.81 33.84 2.60
CA LEU A 86 18.59 32.39 2.57
C LEU A 86 18.25 31.90 3.98
N ASP A 87 17.00 32.09 4.38
CA ASP A 87 16.40 31.71 5.68
C ASP A 87 16.21 30.17 5.82
N VAL A 88 17.24 29.43 5.44
CA VAL A 88 17.35 27.96 5.46
C VAL A 88 17.18 27.43 6.88
N SER A 89 17.53 28.22 7.90
CA SER A 89 17.23 27.97 9.32
C SER A 89 15.74 27.83 9.58
N LYS A 90 14.92 28.76 9.08
CA LYS A 90 13.47 28.74 9.26
C LYS A 90 12.85 27.56 8.53
N VAL A 91 13.20 27.37 7.26
CA VAL A 91 12.72 26.22 6.45
C VAL A 91 13.10 24.89 7.08
N LYS A 92 14.32 24.76 7.61
CA LYS A 92 14.78 23.57 8.35
C LYS A 92 13.93 23.34 9.61
N ASN A 93 13.67 24.37 10.42
CA ASN A 93 12.89 24.24 11.64
C ASN A 93 11.43 23.86 11.34
N GLU A 94 10.81 24.50 10.35
CA GLU A 94 9.46 24.15 9.86
C GLU A 94 9.40 22.70 9.35
N LEU A 95 10.40 22.28 8.56
CA LEU A 95 10.50 20.90 8.08
C LEU A 95 10.68 19.89 9.23
N GLN A 96 11.51 20.19 10.23
CA GLN A 96 11.70 19.33 11.40
C GLN A 96 10.40 19.18 12.21
N ASN A 97 9.64 20.26 12.38
CA ASN A 97 8.33 20.23 13.05
C ASN A 97 7.31 19.41 12.26
N ASN A 98 7.22 19.64 10.94
CA ASN A 98 6.31 18.91 10.05
C ASN A 98 6.64 17.40 10.01
N VAL A 99 7.91 17.03 9.96
CA VAL A 99 8.36 15.63 10.03
C VAL A 99 7.99 15.01 11.38
N ALA A 100 8.17 15.72 12.50
CA ALA A 100 7.79 15.23 13.82
C ALA A 100 6.27 14.99 13.94
N GLN A 101 5.45 15.89 13.38
CA GLN A 101 4.00 15.73 13.32
C GLN A 101 3.59 14.52 12.46
N VAL A 102 4.11 14.41 11.23
CA VAL A 102 3.81 13.29 10.32
C VAL A 102 4.24 11.95 10.94
N MET A 103 5.40 11.88 11.61
CA MET A 103 5.83 10.67 12.33
C MET A 103 4.86 10.28 13.45
N GLN A 104 4.22 11.25 14.11
CA GLN A 104 3.23 10.98 15.15
C GLN A 104 1.91 10.48 14.55
N ASP A 105 1.44 11.09 13.45
CA ASP A 105 0.24 10.64 12.74
C ASP A 105 0.39 9.21 12.18
N VAL A 106 1.58 8.88 11.65
CA VAL A 106 1.92 7.51 11.23
C VAL A 106 1.82 6.54 12.41
N ARG A 107 2.39 6.86 13.58
CA ARG A 107 2.28 6.00 14.78
C ARG A 107 0.83 5.76 15.21
N ILE A 108 -0.02 6.78 15.13
CA ILE A 108 -1.44 6.67 15.49
C ILE A 108 -2.15 5.72 14.50
N ARG A 109 -1.97 5.93 13.19
CA ARG A 109 -2.55 5.08 12.14
C ARG A 109 -2.05 3.63 12.21
N THR A 110 -0.79 3.40 12.56
CA THR A 110 -0.27 2.02 12.76
C THR A 110 -1.01 1.27 13.86
N ARG A 111 -1.26 1.88 15.02
CA ARG A 111 -2.03 1.26 16.12
C ARG A 111 -3.49 0.97 15.72
N GLU A 112 -4.07 1.84 14.91
CA GLU A 112 -5.42 1.65 14.38
C GLU A 112 -5.47 0.46 13.40
N ILE A 113 -4.51 0.35 12.49
CA ILE A 113 -4.35 -0.81 11.60
C ILE A 113 -4.19 -2.11 12.40
N GLU A 114 -3.41 -2.10 13.48
CA GLU A 114 -3.26 -3.27 14.38
C GLU A 114 -4.58 -3.66 15.06
N ARG A 115 -5.38 -2.68 15.50
CA ARG A 115 -6.73 -2.90 16.05
C ARG A 115 -7.69 -3.48 15.01
N TYR A 116 -7.61 -3.07 13.75
CA TYR A 116 -8.41 -3.69 12.68
C TYR A 116 -7.92 -5.11 12.36
N ARG A 117 -6.60 -5.36 12.36
CA ARG A 117 -6.02 -6.70 12.17
C ARG A 117 -6.35 -7.69 13.29
N SER A 118 -6.55 -7.24 14.53
CA SER A 118 -7.03 -8.14 15.61
C SER A 118 -8.51 -8.48 15.44
N LYS A 119 -9.35 -7.49 15.12
CA LYS A 119 -10.77 -7.71 14.78
C LYS A 119 -10.97 -8.67 13.61
N LEU A 120 -10.18 -8.52 12.54
CA LEU A 120 -10.22 -9.44 11.40
C LEU A 120 -9.92 -10.88 11.82
N ARG A 121 -8.85 -11.10 12.61
CA ARG A 121 -8.51 -12.44 13.15
C ARG A 121 -9.63 -13.05 14.00
N THR A 122 -10.32 -12.26 14.83
CA THR A 122 -11.46 -12.78 15.61
C THR A 122 -12.67 -13.14 14.75
N ILE A 123 -12.92 -12.41 13.66
CA ILE A 123 -14.00 -12.72 12.70
C ILE A 123 -13.63 -13.97 11.90
N GLU A 124 -12.38 -14.08 11.45
CA GLU A 124 -11.85 -15.24 10.73
C GLU A 124 -11.95 -16.54 11.55
N SER A 125 -11.61 -16.49 12.85
CA SER A 125 -11.80 -17.65 13.74
C SER A 125 -13.27 -18.00 13.96
N ALA A 126 -14.16 -17.01 14.09
CA ALA A 126 -15.59 -17.27 14.26
C ALA A 126 -16.22 -17.86 12.98
N TYR A 127 -15.80 -17.36 11.82
CA TYR A 127 -16.22 -17.89 10.52
C TYR A 127 -15.79 -19.34 10.33
N SER A 128 -14.54 -19.70 10.68
CA SER A 128 -14.06 -21.08 10.54
C SER A 128 -14.77 -22.06 11.47
N THR A 129 -15.12 -21.67 12.69
CA THR A 129 -15.94 -22.51 13.59
C THR A 129 -17.36 -22.71 13.04
N THR A 130 -17.98 -21.63 12.56
CA THR A 130 -19.34 -21.69 12.01
C THR A 130 -19.40 -22.50 10.71
N ASP A 131 -18.37 -22.42 9.85
CA ASP A 131 -18.26 -23.23 8.64
C ASP A 131 -18.16 -24.74 8.96
N GLN A 132 -17.36 -25.12 9.97
CA GLN A 132 -17.29 -26.50 10.46
C GLN A 132 -18.64 -27.02 10.99
N GLU A 133 -19.36 -26.20 11.77
CA GLU A 133 -20.69 -26.53 12.26
C GLU A 133 -21.71 -26.68 11.13
N PHE A 134 -21.68 -25.81 10.12
CA PHE A 134 -22.53 -25.92 8.93
C PHE A 134 -22.19 -27.15 8.08
N ALA A 135 -20.91 -27.48 7.90
CA ALA A 135 -20.49 -28.68 7.18
C ALA A 135 -20.97 -29.95 7.87
N LEU A 136 -20.81 -30.04 9.20
CA LEU A 136 -21.28 -31.17 10.00
C LEU A 136 -22.82 -31.26 10.02
N THR A 137 -23.51 -30.13 10.10
CA THR A 137 -24.99 -30.09 10.06
C THR A 137 -25.50 -30.49 8.68
N ARG A 138 -24.89 -30.01 7.60
CA ARG A 138 -25.20 -30.43 6.22
C ARG A 138 -24.99 -31.93 6.04
N GLY A 139 -23.91 -32.51 6.58
CA GLY A 139 -23.68 -33.96 6.55
C GLY A 139 -24.82 -34.75 7.20
N LYS A 140 -25.29 -34.32 8.38
CA LYS A 140 -26.46 -34.94 9.05
C LYS A 140 -27.76 -34.77 8.27
N VAL A 141 -27.96 -33.64 7.61
CA VAL A 141 -29.15 -33.43 6.75
C VAL A 141 -29.13 -34.37 5.56
N LEU A 142 -27.97 -34.56 4.91
CA LEU A 142 -27.82 -35.52 3.80
C LEU A 142 -28.02 -36.97 4.25
N GLU A 143 -27.53 -37.35 5.43
CA GLU A 143 -27.79 -38.68 6.03
C GLU A 143 -29.29 -38.90 6.29
N LEU A 144 -29.99 -37.89 6.81
CA LEU A 144 -31.44 -37.96 7.01
C LEU A 144 -32.19 -37.99 5.67
N GLU A 145 -31.76 -37.22 4.68
CA GLU A 145 -32.36 -37.18 3.34
C GLU A 145 -32.23 -38.53 2.62
N ASP A 146 -31.06 -39.18 2.67
CA ASP A 146 -30.84 -40.54 2.16
C ASP A 146 -31.75 -41.56 2.87
N ARG A 147 -31.78 -41.51 4.21
CA ARG A 147 -32.66 -42.33 5.03
C ARG A 147 -34.15 -42.14 4.70
N PHE A 148 -34.59 -40.93 4.36
CA PHE A 148 -35.97 -40.66 3.94
C PHE A 148 -36.22 -41.01 2.46
N GLY A 149 -35.22 -40.87 1.58
CA GLY A 149 -35.29 -41.24 0.17
C GLY A 149 -35.49 -42.74 -0.04
N GLN A 150 -35.02 -43.57 0.89
CA GLN A 150 -35.30 -45.00 0.92
C GLN A 150 -36.80 -45.31 1.18
N PHE A 151 -37.53 -44.47 1.92
CA PHE A 151 -38.98 -44.66 2.14
C PHE A 151 -39.77 -44.22 0.91
N SER A 152 -40.17 -45.20 0.10
CA SER A 152 -41.08 -44.99 -1.02
C SER A 152 -42.50 -45.44 -0.67
N ALA A 153 -43.51 -44.71 -1.15
CA ALA A 153 -44.92 -45.04 -0.90
C ALA A 153 -45.63 -45.41 -2.21
N ASN A 154 -45.81 -46.71 -2.46
CA ASN A 154 -46.55 -47.19 -3.63
C ASN A 154 -48.05 -47.21 -3.30
N CYS A 155 -48.82 -46.36 -3.96
CA CYS A 155 -50.24 -46.13 -3.66
C CYS A 155 -51.17 -46.52 -4.81
N ARG A 156 -52.27 -47.19 -4.48
CA ARG A 156 -53.39 -47.46 -5.40
C ARG A 156 -54.69 -46.82 -4.91
N THR A 157 -55.45 -46.24 -5.82
CA THR A 157 -56.80 -45.76 -5.56
C THR A 157 -57.82 -46.86 -5.86
N VAL A 158 -58.65 -47.18 -4.88
CA VAL A 158 -59.67 -48.22 -4.91
C VAL A 158 -61.04 -47.56 -4.77
N LYS A 159 -62.08 -48.21 -5.31
CA LYS A 159 -63.46 -47.71 -5.24
C LYS A 159 -64.38 -48.86 -4.85
N THR A 160 -65.31 -48.62 -3.94
CA THR A 160 -66.38 -49.61 -3.70
C THR A 160 -67.39 -49.59 -4.85
N GLY A 161 -68.22 -50.62 -4.95
CA GLY A 161 -69.38 -50.60 -5.84
C GLY A 161 -70.34 -49.45 -5.49
N TRP A 162 -71.07 -48.96 -6.50
CA TRP A 162 -72.16 -48.01 -6.33
C TRP A 162 -73.33 -48.65 -5.57
N ARG A 163 -73.88 -47.96 -4.57
CA ARG A 163 -75.12 -48.32 -3.87
C ARG A 163 -76.02 -47.09 -3.76
N GLN A 164 -77.34 -47.28 -3.76
CA GLN A 164 -78.30 -46.18 -3.63
C GLN A 164 -78.25 -45.51 -2.24
N ARG A 165 -78.86 -44.32 -2.12
CA ARG A 165 -79.05 -43.48 -0.91
C ARG A 165 -77.93 -42.48 -0.59
N ALA A 166 -77.74 -41.48 -1.45
CA ALA A 166 -76.94 -40.29 -1.13
C ALA A 166 -77.54 -39.39 -0.02
N ASN A 167 -78.86 -39.45 0.21
CA ASN A 167 -79.62 -38.76 1.27
C ASN A 167 -80.25 -39.75 2.29
N GLY A 168 -79.68 -40.96 2.42
CA GLY A 168 -80.11 -41.92 3.44
C GLY A 168 -79.46 -41.69 4.81
N GLU A 169 -80.01 -42.32 5.84
CA GLU A 169 -79.40 -42.36 7.18
C GLU A 169 -77.95 -42.88 7.12
N ILE A 170 -77.08 -42.28 7.93
CA ILE A 170 -75.63 -42.58 7.97
C ILE A 170 -75.33 -44.06 8.19
N MET A 171 -76.23 -44.80 8.84
CA MET A 171 -76.14 -46.24 9.05
C MET A 171 -75.97 -47.02 7.74
N PHE A 172 -76.56 -46.60 6.62
CA PHE A 172 -76.47 -47.30 5.33
C PHE A 172 -75.10 -47.21 4.65
N LEU A 173 -74.18 -46.42 5.21
CA LEU A 173 -72.79 -46.42 4.79
C LEU A 173 -72.02 -47.69 5.19
N ASP A 174 -72.58 -48.48 6.12
CA ASP A 174 -72.06 -49.80 6.54
C ASP A 174 -71.92 -50.81 5.38
N ARG A 175 -72.73 -50.64 4.32
CA ARG A 175 -72.79 -51.48 3.11
C ARG A 175 -71.57 -51.34 2.19
N HIS A 176 -70.67 -50.40 2.48
CA HIS A 176 -69.47 -50.15 1.70
C HIS A 176 -68.21 -50.61 2.45
N HIS A 177 -67.79 -51.85 2.21
CA HIS A 177 -66.59 -52.40 2.83
C HIS A 177 -65.30 -51.79 2.24
N VAL A 178 -64.59 -51.03 3.06
CA VAL A 178 -63.28 -50.46 2.76
C VAL A 178 -62.21 -51.46 3.19
N ARG A 179 -61.38 -51.94 2.25
CA ARG A 179 -60.34 -52.91 2.58
C ARG A 179 -59.09 -52.72 1.73
N CYS A 180 -58.02 -52.29 2.38
CA CYS A 180 -56.67 -52.39 1.84
C CYS A 180 -56.14 -53.84 2.00
N ARG A 181 -55.04 -54.18 1.30
CA ARG A 181 -54.38 -55.48 1.48
C ARG A 181 -53.68 -55.53 2.84
N ASN A 182 -53.27 -56.73 3.26
CA ASN A 182 -52.65 -56.95 4.59
C ASN A 182 -51.33 -56.18 4.80
N ASP A 183 -50.73 -55.66 3.72
CA ASP A 183 -49.49 -54.88 3.69
C ASP A 183 -49.70 -53.48 3.08
N GLU A 184 -50.91 -52.93 3.20
CA GLU A 184 -51.29 -51.61 2.72
C GLU A 184 -52.02 -50.81 3.82
N LEU A 185 -51.63 -49.55 3.99
CA LEU A 185 -52.24 -48.59 4.91
C LEU A 185 -53.28 -47.73 4.18
N LEU A 186 -54.39 -47.40 4.86
CA LEU A 186 -55.40 -46.47 4.34
C LEU A 186 -54.88 -45.03 4.49
N GLN A 187 -54.55 -44.37 3.37
CA GLN A 187 -54.04 -42.99 3.35
C GLN A 187 -55.16 -41.95 3.24
N SER A 188 -56.17 -42.21 2.41
CA SER A 188 -57.29 -41.28 2.23
C SER A 188 -58.59 -42.02 1.94
N PHE A 189 -59.70 -41.35 2.24
CA PHE A 189 -61.04 -41.91 2.20
C PHE A 189 -62.05 -40.80 1.94
N GLN A 190 -62.85 -40.94 0.87
CA GLN A 190 -63.80 -39.93 0.42
C GLN A 190 -65.10 -40.60 -0.04
N LEU A 191 -66.24 -40.05 0.39
CA LEU A 191 -67.55 -40.40 -0.18
C LEU A 191 -67.71 -39.66 -1.52
N ALA A 192 -67.96 -40.41 -2.59
CA ALA A 192 -68.30 -39.86 -3.90
C ALA A 192 -69.75 -40.18 -4.22
N ARG A 193 -70.53 -39.13 -4.55
CA ARG A 193 -71.86 -39.24 -5.17
C ARG A 193 -71.70 -39.44 -6.69
N ARG A 194 -72.70 -40.04 -7.33
CA ARG A 194 -72.72 -40.25 -8.79
C ARG A 194 -73.18 -39.00 -9.55
N SER A 195 -73.99 -38.17 -8.92
CA SER A 195 -74.42 -36.83 -9.33
C SER A 195 -74.84 -36.03 -8.09
N ASP A 196 -75.30 -34.80 -8.29
CA ASP A 196 -75.72 -33.90 -7.20
C ASP A 196 -77.16 -34.15 -6.72
N TYR A 197 -77.91 -35.07 -7.35
CA TYR A 197 -79.27 -35.43 -6.93
C TYR A 197 -79.27 -36.23 -5.61
N GLU A 198 -80.22 -35.92 -4.73
CA GLU A 198 -80.27 -36.42 -3.34
C GLU A 198 -80.40 -37.95 -3.22
N ASP A 199 -81.15 -38.60 -4.13
CA ASP A 199 -81.37 -40.06 -4.08
C ASP A 199 -80.31 -40.89 -4.82
N ASP A 200 -79.32 -40.25 -5.46
CA ASP A 200 -78.39 -40.95 -6.35
C ASP A 200 -77.44 -41.89 -5.58
N MET A 201 -76.72 -42.71 -6.33
CA MET A 201 -75.77 -43.68 -5.84
C MET A 201 -74.53 -43.02 -5.22
N VAL A 202 -74.07 -43.61 -4.13
CA VAL A 202 -72.79 -43.32 -3.48
C VAL A 202 -71.82 -44.49 -3.60
N ARG A 203 -70.54 -44.16 -3.43
CA ARG A 203 -69.45 -45.11 -3.21
C ARG A 203 -68.34 -44.45 -2.41
N TYR A 204 -67.49 -45.25 -1.78
CA TYR A 204 -66.21 -44.75 -1.29
C TYR A 204 -65.14 -44.82 -2.36
N VAL A 205 -64.37 -43.75 -2.46
CA VAL A 205 -63.08 -43.67 -3.17
C VAL A 205 -62.01 -43.57 -2.11
N TYR A 206 -61.05 -44.49 -2.10
CA TYR A 206 -60.06 -44.58 -1.04
C TYR A 206 -58.68 -44.94 -1.58
N ARG A 207 -57.63 -44.46 -0.92
CA ARG A 207 -56.25 -44.67 -1.33
C ARG A 207 -55.55 -45.57 -0.33
N CYS A 208 -55.10 -46.72 -0.82
CA CYS A 208 -54.28 -47.67 -0.06
C CYS A 208 -52.83 -47.52 -0.49
N CYS A 209 -51.90 -47.38 0.47
CA CYS A 209 -50.47 -47.23 0.20
C CYS A 209 -49.66 -48.30 0.93
N ARG A 210 -48.76 -48.95 0.20
CA ARG A 210 -47.71 -49.78 0.77
C ARG A 210 -46.46 -48.92 0.95
N LEU A 211 -45.88 -48.97 2.15
CA LEU A 211 -44.54 -48.42 2.39
C LEU A 211 -43.52 -49.46 1.94
N THR A 212 -42.61 -49.06 1.06
CA THR A 212 -41.45 -49.83 0.65
C THR A 212 -40.20 -49.20 1.27
N LEU A 213 -39.46 -50.04 1.98
CA LEU A 213 -38.16 -49.83 2.61
C LEU A 213 -37.07 -50.49 1.76
#